data_AF-A0A0R1UR54-F1
#
_entry.id   AF-A0A0R1UR54-F1
#
_cell.length_a   1.000
_cell.length_b   1.000
_cell.length_c   1.000
_cell.angle_alpha   90.00
_cell.angle_beta   90.00
_cell.angle_gamma   90.00
#
_symmetry.space_group_name_H-M   'P 1'
#
loop_
_entity.id
_entity.type
_entity.pdbx_description
1 polymer ?
#
loop_
_entity_poly.entity_id
_entity_poly.type
_entity_poly.pdbx_seq_one_letter_code
_entity_poly.pdbx_strand_id
1 'polypeptide(L)' 'MRRYFWYGITLIAWIVAIVIFAGAYAHHQLLQLAPIFAYNRPQGVFGWTLAIAVVFTFVSIGAHNRWVYQRRYRQHKP' A
#
# COMPACT_ATOMS: atom_id res chain seq x y z
N MET A 1 9.38 16.18 8.03
CA MET A 1 9.92 15.29 6.98
C MET A 1 9.40 13.85 7.11
N ARG A 2 9.51 13.19 8.27
CA ARG A 2 9.11 11.77 8.47
C ARG A 2 7.64 11.39 8.14
N ARG A 3 6.70 12.35 8.16
CA ARG A 3 5.28 12.11 7.81
C ARG A 3 5.07 11.88 6.31
N TYR A 4 5.67 12.71 5.46
CA TYR A 4 5.54 12.63 4.00
C TYR A 4 6.26 11.42 3.41
N PHE A 5 7.24 10.89 4.16
CA PHE A 5 7.98 9.70 3.77
C PHE A 5 7.06 8.47 3.62
N TRP A 6 6.20 8.19 4.61
CA TRP A 6 5.28 7.04 4.54
C TRP A 6 4.24 7.21 3.44
N TYR A 7 3.71 8.42 3.25
CA TYR A 7 2.81 8.71 2.13
C TYR A 7 3.51 8.53 0.78
N GLY A 8 4.76 9.00 0.65
CA GLY A 8 5.54 8.86 -0.58
C GLY A 8 5.83 7.41 -0.95
N ILE A 9 6.28 6.59 0.02
CA ILE A 9 6.50 5.15 -0.21
C ILE A 9 5.20 4.44 -0.57
N THR A 10 4.09 4.80 0.10
CA THR A 10 2.77 4.22 -0.21
C THR A 10 2.37 4.54 -1.65
N LEU A 11 2.54 5.79 -2.09
CA LEU A 11 2.24 6.21 -3.45
C LEU A 11 3.09 5.45 -4.48
N ILE A 12 4.41 5.33 -4.22
CA ILE A 12 5.33 4.60 -5.09
C ILE A 12 4.91 3.12 -5.18
N ALA A 13 4.58 2.48 -4.06
CA ALA A 13 4.14 1.09 -4.06
C ALA A 13 2.87 0.87 -4.90
N TRP A 14 1.91 1.80 -4.84
CA TRP A 14 0.72 1.76 -5.68
C TRP A 14 1.02 1.99 -7.16
N ILE A 15 1.91 2.93 -7.50
CA ILE A 15 2.34 3.16 -8.89
C ILE A 15 2.97 1.88 -9.46
N VAL A 16 3.86 1.23 -8.71
CA VAL A 16 4.50 -0.03 -9.15
C VAL A 16 3.45 -1.13 -9.35
N ALA A 17 2.47 -1.25 -8.45
CA ALA A 17 1.39 -2.23 -8.61
C ALA A 17 0.57 -1.98 -9.89
N ILE A 18 0.24 -0.71 -10.19
CA ILE A 18 -0.48 -0.32 -11.41
C ILE A 18 0.33 -0.65 -12.66
N VAL A 19 1.64 -0.37 -12.68
CA VAL A 19 2.51 -0.68 -13.83
C VAL A 19 2.55 -2.18 -14.11
N ILE A 20 2.69 -3.00 -13.06
CA ILE A 20 2.69 -4.46 -13.21
C ILE A 20 1.33 -4.96 -13.73
N PHE A 21 0.22 -4.40 -13.23
CA PHE A 21 -1.12 -4.73 -13.71
C PHE A 21 -1.30 -4.36 -15.19
N ALA A 22 -0.89 -3.15 -15.58
CA ALA A 22 -0.98 -2.68 -16.96
C ALA A 22 -0.11 -3.52 -17.91
N GLY A 23 1.07 -3.96 -17.48
CA GLY A 23 1.91 -4.89 -18.22
C GLY A 23 1.23 -6.24 -18.42
N ALA A 24 0.68 -6.83 -17.36
CA ALA A 24 -0.06 -8.10 -17.46
C ALA A 24 -1.31 -7.99 -18.35
N TYR A 25 -1.98 -6.83 -18.34
CA TYR A 25 -3.09 -6.52 -19.24
C TYR A 25 -2.64 -6.51 -20.71
N ALA A 26 -1.55 -5.79 -21.01
CA ALA A 26 -1.00 -5.69 -22.37
C ALA A 26 -0.55 -7.04 -22.94
N HIS A 27 -0.09 -7.96 -22.09
CA HIS A 27 0.32 -9.31 -22.49
C HIS A 27 -0.81 -10.36 -22.43
N HIS A 28 -2.07 -9.96 -22.17
CA HIS A 28 -3.21 -10.87 -21.97
C HIS A 28 -2.98 -11.93 -20.87
N GLN A 29 -2.06 -11.69 -19.95
CA GLN A 29 -1.70 -12.60 -18.85
C GLN A 29 -2.52 -12.33 -17.59
N LEU A 30 -3.68 -11.68 -17.72
CA LEU A 30 -4.58 -11.35 -16.61
C LEU A 30 -5.05 -12.58 -15.83
N LEU A 31 -5.15 -13.73 -16.49
CA LEU A 31 -5.47 -15.01 -15.83
C LEU A 31 -4.40 -15.43 -14.81
N GLN A 32 -3.16 -14.96 -14.93
CA GLN A 32 -2.12 -15.17 -13.92
C GLN A 32 -2.36 -14.34 -12.65
N LEU A 33 -3.20 -13.30 -12.69
CA LEU A 33 -3.64 -12.53 -11.53
C LEU A 33 -4.88 -13.13 -10.85
N ALA A 34 -5.57 -14.06 -11.51
CA ALA A 34 -6.74 -14.75 -10.96
C ALA A 34 -6.53 -15.42 -9.58
N PRO A 35 -5.35 -15.99 -9.24
CA PRO A 35 -5.17 -16.66 -7.96
C PRO A 35 -5.27 -15.73 -6.74
N ILE A 36 -4.99 -14.44 -6.94
CA ILE A 36 -5.10 -13.43 -5.88
C ILE A 36 -6.56 -13.24 -5.49
N PHE A 37 -7.45 -13.18 -6.48
CA PHE A 37 -8.89 -13.02 -6.27
C PHE A 37 -9.58 -14.33 -5.87
N ALA A 38 -9.14 -15.47 -6.43
CA ALA A 38 -9.80 -16.75 -6.21
C ALA A 38 -9.42 -17.43 -4.87
N TYR A 39 -8.16 -17.25 -4.41
CA TYR A 39 -7.65 -17.97 -3.24
C TYR A 39 -7.23 -17.06 -2.08
N ASN A 40 -7.38 -15.73 -2.20
CA ASN A 40 -6.87 -14.75 -1.23
C ASN A 40 -5.39 -14.96 -0.87
N ARG A 41 -4.60 -15.48 -1.81
CA ARG A 41 -3.18 -15.72 -1.62
C ARG A 41 -2.39 -14.76 -2.51
N PRO A 42 -1.44 -13.98 -1.97
CA PRO A 42 -0.52 -13.23 -2.80
C PRO A 42 0.35 -14.24 -3.57
N GLN A 43 0.06 -14.41 -4.85
CA GLN A 43 0.82 -15.25 -5.77
C GLN A 43 1.35 -14.41 -6.93
N GLY A 44 2.56 -14.75 -7.38
CA GLY A 44 3.26 -14.03 -8.42
C GLY A 44 3.72 -12.63 -8.00
N VAL A 45 4.44 -11.96 -8.90
CA VAL A 45 5.02 -10.64 -8.65
C VAL A 45 3.93 -9.62 -8.33
N PHE A 46 2.83 -9.59 -9.10
CA PHE A 46 1.72 -8.68 -8.86
C PHE A 46 1.07 -8.85 -7.48
N GLY A 47 0.80 -10.10 -7.06
CA GLY A 47 0.15 -10.36 -5.78
C GLY A 47 0.97 -9.89 -4.59
N TRP A 48 2.28 -10.12 -4.62
CA TRP A 48 3.20 -9.61 -3.59
C TRP A 48 3.34 -8.10 -3.63
N THR A 49 3.41 -7.48 -4.80
CA THR A 49 3.45 -6.00 -4.91
C THR A 49 2.18 -5.37 -4.35
N LEU A 50 1.00 -5.92 -4.68
CA LEU A 50 -0.28 -5.44 -4.16
C LEU A 50 -0.36 -5.59 -2.64
N ALA A 51 0.06 -6.75 -2.10
CA ALA A 51 0.09 -6.98 -0.66
C ALA A 51 1.00 -5.97 0.06
N ILE A 52 2.19 -5.69 -0.49
CA ILE A 52 3.12 -4.69 0.06
C ILE A 52 2.50 -3.28 0.02
N ALA A 53 1.83 -2.90 -1.07
CA ALA A 53 1.15 -1.61 -1.18
C ALA A 53 0.06 -1.44 -0.12
N VAL A 54 -0.72 -2.50 0.14
CA VAL A 54 -1.75 -2.52 1.21
C VAL A 54 -1.10 -2.40 2.59
N VAL A 55 -0.03 -3.15 2.88
CA VAL A 55 0.70 -3.07 4.15
C VAL A 55 1.23 -1.65 4.38
N PHE A 56 1.86 -1.03 3.37
CA PHE A 56 2.35 0.35 3.51
C PHE A 56 1.22 1.35 3.74
N THR A 57 0.05 1.11 3.16
CA THR A 57 -1.14 1.94 3.41
C THR A 57 -1.53 1.88 4.90
N PHE A 58 -1.58 0.70 5.51
CA PHE A 58 -1.88 0.56 6.94
C PHE A 58 -0.81 1.23 7.82
N VAL A 59 0.47 1.05 7.49
CA VAL A 59 1.58 1.72 8.21
C VAL A 59 1.45 3.24 8.10
N SER A 60 1.12 3.76 6.92
CA SER A 60 0.93 5.18 6.67
C SER A 60 -0.24 5.76 7.49
N ILE A 61 -1.38 5.08 7.51
CA ILE A 61 -2.55 5.46 8.32
C ILE A 61 -2.21 5.40 9.82
N GLY A 62 -1.57 4.33 10.29
CA GLY A 62 -1.16 4.19 11.69
C GLY A 62 -0.19 5.30 12.11
N ALA A 63 0.78 5.64 11.25
CA ALA A 63 1.70 6.75 11.48
C ALA A 63 0.97 8.10 11.54
N HIS A 64 -0.03 8.32 10.69
CA HIS A 64 -0.88 9.50 10.73
C HIS A 64 -1.67 9.60 12.04
N ASN A 65 -2.39 8.54 12.39
CA ASN A 65 -3.24 8.49 13.59
C ASN A 65 -2.42 8.72 14.85
N ARG A 66 -1.25 8.06 14.99
CA ARG A 66 -0.34 8.26 16.12
C ARG A 66 0.04 9.72 16.29
N TRP A 67 0.31 10.41 15.20
CA TRP A 67 0.65 11.83 15.25
C TRP A 67 -0.54 12.71 15.64
N VAL A 68 -1.74 12.42 15.13
CA VAL A 68 -2.96 13.15 15.52
C VAL A 68 -3.21 13.00 17.03
N TYR A 69 -3.08 11.79 17.57
CA TYR A 69 -3.18 11.54 19.01
C TYR A 69 -2.14 12.33 19.80
N GLN A 70 -0.87 12.31 19.38
CA GLN A 70 0.19 13.07 20.05
C GLN A 70 -0.04 14.58 20.02
N ARG A 71 -0.62 15.12 18.95
CA ARG A 71 -0.99 16.54 18.88
C ARG A 71 -2.08 16.89 19.89
N ARG A 72 -3.17 16.11 19.92
CA ARG A 72 -4.28 16.34 20.86
C ARG A 72 -3.79 16.28 22.31
N TYR A 73 -2.96 15.30 22.64
CA TYR A 73 -2.40 15.17 23.99
C TYR A 73 -1.54 16.37 24.40
N ARG A 74 -0.76 16.96 23.48
CA ARG A 74 0.03 18.17 23.78
C ARG A 74 -0.83 19.41 23.98
N GLN A 75 -1.99 19.50 23.34
CA GLN A 75 -2.90 20.64 23.48
C GLN A 75 -3.73 20.60 24.77
N HIS A 76 -3.73 19.49 25.50
CA HIS A 76 -4.47 19.33 26.76
C HIS A 76 -3.54 19.14 27.96
N LYS A 77 -2.22 19.32 27.79
CA LYS A 77 -1.31 19.47 28.91
C LYS A 77 -1.47 20.91 29.47
N PRO A 78 -1.78 21.06 30.77
CA PRO A 78 -1.84 22.38 31.41
C PRO A 78 -0.48 23.06 31.45
#